data_AF-A0A846HZ68-F1
#
_entry.id   AF-A0A846HZ68-F1
#
_cell.length_a   1.000
_cell.length_b   1.000
_cell.length_c   1.000
_cell.angle_alpha   90.00
_cell.angle_beta   90.00
_cell.angle_gamma   90.00
#
_symmetry.space_group_name_H-M   'P 1'
#
loop_
_entity.id
_entity.type
_entity.pdbx_description
1 polymer ?
#
loop_
_entity_poly.entity_id
_entity_poly.type
_entity_poly.pdbx_seq_one_letter_code
_entity_poly.pdbx_strand_id
1 'polypeptide(L)'
;MNREEIIDYLNDNDIYNIEEIEYNEDVFPIKIYYEFDEEEILAAKTYAEEEASKENIEDGEEEDDLLYKPYLNDISRDNVEDILEDLKEDLDIEAQYICYDDAVDNGVNEFIVVFYEKGKNVDIDEIIEFVY
;
A
#
# COMPACT_ATOMS: atom_id res chain seq x y z
N MET A 1 -3.03 -5.95 -21.47
CA MET A 1 -3.30 -5.44 -20.12
C MET A 1 -4.07 -4.16 -20.30
N ASN A 2 -5.25 -4.08 -19.67
CA ASN A 2 -6.15 -2.95 -19.82
C ASN A 2 -5.97 -1.99 -18.64
N ARG A 3 -5.30 -0.85 -18.87
CA ARG A 3 -4.95 0.10 -17.79
C ARG A 3 -6.18 0.80 -17.21
N GLU A 4 -7.17 1.13 -18.05
CA GLU A 4 -8.43 1.73 -17.59
C GLU A 4 -9.17 0.78 -16.65
N GLU A 5 -9.22 -0.51 -16.99
CA GLU A 5 -9.89 -1.53 -16.17
C GLU A 5 -9.19 -1.76 -14.82
N ILE A 6 -7.86 -1.65 -14.76
CA ILE A 6 -7.10 -1.67 -13.51
C ILE A 6 -7.46 -0.45 -12.64
N ILE A 7 -7.48 0.75 -13.23
CA ILE A 7 -7.82 1.99 -12.51
C ILE A 7 -9.26 1.93 -12.00
N ASP A 8 -10.21 1.50 -12.83
CA ASP A 8 -11.62 1.35 -12.45
C ASP A 8 -11.77 0.36 -11.29
N TYR A 9 -11.07 -0.78 -11.33
CA TYR A 9 -11.08 -1.76 -10.24
C TYR A 9 -10.56 -1.17 -8.92
N LEU A 10 -9.44 -0.43 -8.97
CA LEU A 10 -8.87 0.21 -7.79
C LEU A 10 -9.83 1.26 -7.20
N ASN A 11 -10.49 2.07 -8.04
CA ASN A 11 -11.50 3.02 -7.60
C ASN A 11 -12.71 2.33 -6.96
N ASP A 12 -13.17 1.20 -7.50
CA ASP A 12 -14.28 0.42 -6.94
C ASP A 12 -13.93 -0.20 -5.57
N ASN A 13 -12.64 -0.27 -5.23
CA ASN A 13 -12.10 -0.74 -3.95
C ASN A 13 -11.48 0.39 -3.11
N ASP A 14 -12.05 1.60 -3.22
CA ASP A 14 -11.70 2.77 -2.41
C ASP A 14 -10.27 3.34 -2.58
N ILE A 15 -9.55 2.94 -3.63
CA ILE A 15 -8.23 3.49 -4.00
C ILE A 15 -8.41 4.53 -5.11
N TYR A 16 -8.69 5.78 -4.71
CA TYR A 16 -9.04 6.86 -5.64
C TYR A 16 -7.85 7.70 -6.13
N ASN A 17 -6.83 7.83 -5.29
CA ASN A 17 -5.67 8.67 -5.56
C ASN A 17 -4.61 7.80 -6.25
N ILE A 18 -4.53 7.92 -7.57
CA ILE A 18 -3.63 7.14 -8.42
C ILE A 18 -2.80 8.09 -9.29
N GLU A 19 -1.47 7.92 -9.24
CA GLU A 19 -0.54 8.61 -10.13
C GLU A 19 0.13 7.61 -11.07
N GLU A 20 -0.07 7.78 -12.37
CA GLU A 20 0.62 6.97 -13.37
C GLU A 20 2.09 7.38 -13.50
N ILE A 21 2.98 6.38 -13.56
CA ILE A 21 4.41 6.59 -13.75
C ILE A 21 4.76 6.25 -15.21
N GLU A 22 5.35 7.21 -15.94
CA GLU A 22 5.83 6.95 -17.30
C GLU A 22 7.05 6.02 -17.27
N TYR A 23 6.94 4.86 -17.93
CA TYR A 23 8.04 3.91 -18.05
C TYR A 23 8.12 3.26 -19.44
N ASN A 24 7.57 2.06 -19.63
CA ASN A 24 7.48 1.37 -20.91
C ASN A 24 6.06 0.83 -21.14
N GLU A 25 5.76 0.38 -22.37
CA GLU A 25 4.42 -0.14 -22.71
C GLU A 25 4.15 -1.55 -22.14
N ASP A 26 5.19 -2.24 -21.69
CA ASP A 26 5.13 -3.63 -21.25
C ASP A 26 4.67 -3.81 -19.80
N VAL A 27 4.81 -2.76 -18.99
CA VAL A 27 4.37 -2.69 -17.60
C VAL A 27 3.50 -1.46 -17.38
N PHE A 28 2.85 -1.41 -16.22
CA PHE A 28 2.07 -0.26 -15.79
C PHE A 28 2.41 0.04 -14.33
N PRO A 29 3.44 0.86 -14.11
CA PRO A 29 3.78 1.35 -12.77
C PRO A 29 2.84 2.50 -12.40
N ILE A 30 2.27 2.42 -11.21
CA ILE A 30 1.45 3.46 -10.61
C ILE A 30 1.89 3.69 -9.17
N LYS A 31 1.69 4.90 -8.68
CA LYS A 31 1.66 5.19 -7.25
C LYS A 31 0.20 5.26 -6.80
N ILE A 32 -0.11 4.59 -5.70
CA ILE A 32 -1.42 4.64 -5.06
C ILE A 32 -1.28 5.13 -3.62
N TYR A 33 -2.35 5.73 -3.12
CA TYR A 33 -2.43 6.25 -1.76
C TYR A 33 -3.59 5.56 -1.03
N TYR A 34 -3.25 4.77 -0.02
CA TYR A 34 -4.23 4.12 0.84
C TYR A 34 -4.61 5.09 1.97
N GLU A 35 -5.87 5.53 1.99
CA GLU A 35 -6.39 6.41 3.05
C GLU A 35 -7.05 5.56 4.15
N PHE A 36 -6.55 5.67 5.38
CA PHE A 36 -7.11 4.89 6.49
C PHE A 36 -8.44 5.46 6.96
N ASP A 37 -9.39 4.58 7.26
CA ASP A 37 -10.63 4.97 7.92
C ASP A 37 -10.46 5.10 9.45
N GLU A 38 -11.49 5.64 10.10
CA GLU A 38 -11.46 5.86 11.56
C GLU A 38 -11.38 4.54 12.36
N GLU A 39 -11.93 3.45 11.83
CA GLU A 39 -11.93 2.14 12.49
C GLU A 39 -10.54 1.50 12.42
N GLU A 40 -9.84 1.61 11.29
CA GLU A 40 -8.47 1.16 11.10
C GLU A 40 -7.48 1.91 11.98
N ILE A 41 -7.60 3.24 12.05
CA ILE A 41 -6.77 4.08 12.94
C ILE A 41 -7.01 3.70 14.41
N LEU A 42 -8.26 3.49 14.79
CA LEU A 42 -8.61 3.09 16.16
C LEU A 42 -8.06 1.70 16.49
N ALA A 43 -8.14 0.75 15.56
CA ALA A 43 -7.60 -0.59 15.73
C ALA A 43 -6.08 -0.54 15.93
N ALA A 44 -5.35 0.16 15.06
CA ALA A 44 -3.91 0.34 15.16
C ALA A 44 -3.49 0.96 16.50
N LYS A 45 -4.19 2.00 16.96
CA LYS A 45 -3.95 2.63 18.26
C LYS A 45 -4.18 1.67 19.42
N THR A 46 -5.28 0.92 19.38
CA THR A 46 -5.60 -0.06 20.42
C THR A 46 -4.52 -1.15 20.52
N TYR A 47 -4.03 -1.65 19.37
CA TYR A 47 -2.93 -2.62 19.35
C TYR A 47 -1.63 -2.06 19.93
N ALA A 48 -1.28 -0.83 19.56
CA ALA A 48 -0.09 -0.16 20.06
C ALA A 48 -0.16 0.08 21.58
N GLU A 49 -1.29 0.57 22.08
CA GLU A 49 -1.55 0.77 23.52
C GLU A 49 -1.43 -0.54 24.31
N GLU A 50 -2.02 -1.63 23.79
CA GLU A 50 -1.96 -2.94 24.42
C GLU A 50 -0.52 -3.47 24.52
N GLU A 51 0.32 -3.28 23.50
CA GLU A 51 1.72 -3.69 23.53
C GLU A 51 2.58 -2.77 24.40
N ALA A 52 2.42 -1.45 24.31
CA ALA A 52 3.13 -0.49 25.16
C ALA A 52 2.85 -0.76 26.66
N SER A 53 1.59 -1.07 27.00
CA SER A 53 1.20 -1.46 28.35
C SER A 53 1.83 -2.78 28.80
N LYS A 54 2.08 -3.75 27.90
CA LYS A 54 2.78 -5.01 28.23
C LYS A 54 4.27 -4.76 28.46
N GLU A 55 4.87 -3.86 27.70
CA GLU A 55 6.31 -3.55 27.76
C GLU A 55 6.68 -2.52 28.86
N ASN A 56 5.70 -1.93 29.56
CA ASN A 56 5.89 -0.86 30.56
C ASN A 56 6.60 0.38 29.98
N ILE A 57 6.29 0.73 28.73
CA ILE A 57 6.73 1.98 28.11
C ILE A 57 5.86 3.11 28.70
N GLU A 58 6.46 4.21 29.15
CA GLU A 58 5.74 5.36 29.72
C GLU A 58 5.27 6.30 28.60
N ASP A 59 3.97 6.62 28.53
CA ASP A 59 3.37 7.54 27.54
C ASP A 59 4.11 8.89 27.47
N GLY A 60 4.66 9.21 26.31
CA GLY A 60 4.99 10.56 25.88
C GLY A 60 4.17 10.93 24.65
N GLU A 61 3.52 12.10 24.63
CA GLU A 61 2.61 12.54 23.55
C GLU A 61 3.23 12.53 22.12
N GLU A 62 4.57 12.55 21.99
CA GLU A 62 5.27 12.43 20.69
C GLU A 62 5.56 10.95 20.29
N GLU A 63 5.49 10.00 21.22
CA GLU A 63 5.68 8.57 20.96
C GLU A 63 4.40 7.90 20.44
N ASP A 64 3.21 8.41 20.82
CA ASP A 64 1.92 7.83 20.40
C ASP A 64 1.78 7.74 18.87
N ASP A 65 2.10 8.80 18.14
CA ASP A 65 2.02 8.83 16.67
C ASP A 65 3.04 7.92 15.98
N LEU A 66 4.12 7.53 16.65
CA LEU A 66 5.10 6.59 16.11
C LEU A 66 4.76 5.14 16.46
N LEU A 67 4.09 4.91 17.59
CA LEU A 67 3.80 3.57 18.10
C LEU A 67 2.75 2.82 17.26
N TYR A 68 1.72 3.51 16.75
CA TYR A 68 0.69 2.85 15.94
C TYR A 68 0.97 2.80 14.43
N LYS A 69 1.97 3.56 13.93
CA LYS A 69 2.33 3.57 12.51
C LYS A 69 2.72 2.21 11.93
N PRO A 70 3.51 1.37 12.62
CA PRO A 70 3.80 0.01 12.14
C PRO A 70 2.53 -0.81 11.93
N TYR A 71 1.56 -0.71 12.83
CA TYR A 71 0.28 -1.41 12.71
C TYR A 71 -0.56 -0.87 11.56
N LEU A 72 -0.55 0.45 11.32
CA LEU A 72 -1.17 1.01 10.12
C LEU A 72 -0.51 0.50 8.85
N ASN A 73 0.83 0.40 8.84
CA ASN A 73 1.56 -0.13 7.70
C ASN A 73 1.12 -1.57 7.41
N ASP A 74 1.09 -2.43 8.43
CA ASP A 74 0.62 -3.81 8.31
C ASP A 74 -0.84 -3.89 7.80
N ILE A 75 -1.76 -3.12 8.39
CA ILE A 75 -3.17 -3.07 7.95
C ILE A 75 -3.29 -2.71 6.46
N SER A 76 -2.63 -1.63 6.04
CA SER A 76 -2.69 -1.23 4.63
C SER A 76 -2.03 -2.23 3.69
N ARG A 77 -0.94 -2.91 4.11
CA ARG A 77 -0.30 -3.96 3.31
C ARG A 77 -1.24 -5.13 3.10
N ASP A 78 -1.87 -5.59 4.17
CA ASP A 78 -2.85 -6.69 4.11
C ASP A 78 -4.01 -6.32 3.17
N ASN A 79 -4.60 -5.14 3.35
CA ASN A 79 -5.73 -4.69 2.53
C ASN A 79 -5.36 -4.48 1.05
N VAL A 80 -4.22 -3.86 0.76
CA VAL A 80 -3.74 -3.68 -0.61
C VAL A 80 -3.38 -5.03 -1.24
N GLU A 81 -2.76 -5.95 -0.50
CA GLU A 81 -2.44 -7.28 -1.00
C GLU A 81 -3.70 -8.05 -1.39
N ASP A 82 -4.73 -8.06 -0.53
CA ASP A 82 -6.03 -8.69 -0.83
C ASP A 82 -6.66 -8.10 -2.10
N ILE A 83 -6.73 -6.77 -2.22
CA ILE A 83 -7.27 -6.09 -3.42
C ILE A 83 -6.47 -6.47 -4.67
N LEU A 84 -5.14 -6.53 -4.58
CA LEU A 84 -4.29 -6.87 -5.71
C LEU A 84 -4.40 -8.35 -6.08
N GLU A 85 -4.58 -9.26 -5.13
CA GLU A 85 -4.82 -10.69 -5.40
C GLU A 85 -6.09 -10.90 -6.21
N ASP A 86 -7.21 -10.30 -5.78
CA ASP A 86 -8.47 -10.39 -6.50
C ASP A 86 -8.37 -9.77 -7.90
N LEU A 87 -7.74 -8.60 -8.01
CA LEU A 87 -7.51 -7.92 -9.30
C LEU A 87 -6.67 -8.77 -10.26
N LYS A 88 -5.57 -9.38 -9.78
CA LYS A 88 -4.70 -10.26 -10.59
C LYS A 88 -5.47 -11.48 -11.12
N GLU A 89 -6.36 -12.06 -10.31
CA GLU A 89 -7.20 -13.18 -10.73
C GLU A 89 -8.22 -12.74 -11.79
N ASP A 90 -8.94 -11.65 -11.54
CA ASP A 90 -10.02 -11.16 -12.41
C ASP A 90 -9.52 -10.72 -13.79
N LEU A 91 -8.36 -10.06 -13.84
CA LEU A 91 -7.79 -9.50 -15.08
C LEU A 91 -6.75 -10.40 -15.76
N ASP A 92 -6.46 -11.57 -15.18
CA ASP A 92 -5.42 -12.51 -15.66
C ASP A 92 -4.03 -11.87 -15.80
N ILE A 93 -3.65 -10.99 -14.87
CA ILE A 93 -2.36 -10.28 -14.84
C ILE A 93 -1.56 -10.61 -13.58
N GLU A 94 -0.36 -10.04 -13.47
CA GLU A 94 0.48 -10.08 -12.28
C GLU A 94 0.77 -8.66 -11.77
N ALA A 95 1.08 -8.55 -10.49
CA ALA A 95 1.45 -7.29 -9.85
C ALA A 95 2.52 -7.52 -8.78
N GLN A 96 3.44 -6.56 -8.67
CA GLN A 96 4.37 -6.42 -7.54
C GLN A 96 4.16 -5.05 -6.92
N TYR A 97 4.36 -4.92 -5.61
CA TYR A 97 4.27 -3.63 -4.93
C TYR A 97 5.46 -3.42 -3.98
N ILE A 98 5.78 -2.16 -3.73
CA ILE A 98 6.67 -1.72 -2.65
C ILE A 98 5.93 -0.69 -1.80
N CYS A 99 6.06 -0.86 -0.48
CA CYS A 99 5.58 0.05 0.54
C CYS A 99 6.70 0.20 1.58
N TYR A 100 7.13 1.43 1.85
CA TYR A 100 8.16 1.69 2.85
C TYR A 100 7.54 1.74 4.26
N ASP A 101 8.29 1.33 5.28
CA ASP A 101 7.79 1.27 6.67
C ASP A 101 7.47 2.66 7.23
N ASP A 102 8.17 3.69 6.76
CA ASP A 102 7.99 5.10 7.13
C ASP A 102 7.04 5.87 6.20
N ALA A 103 6.39 5.20 5.24
CA ALA A 103 5.48 5.83 4.28
C ALA A 103 4.14 6.26 4.88
N VAL A 104 3.81 5.80 6.09
CA VAL A 104 2.60 6.23 6.79
C VAL A 104 2.77 7.67 7.30
N ASP A 105 2.08 8.60 6.64
CA ASP A 105 2.06 10.00 7.00
C ASP A 105 0.65 10.58 6.89
N ASN A 106 0.26 11.40 7.87
CA ASN A 106 -1.04 12.08 7.90
C ASN A 106 -2.27 11.19 7.61
N GLY A 107 -2.26 9.92 8.05
CA GLY A 107 -3.38 8.99 7.83
C GLY A 107 -3.44 8.41 6.42
N VAL A 108 -2.33 8.43 5.69
CA VAL A 108 -2.21 7.85 4.35
C VAL A 108 -0.95 6.98 4.29
N ASN A 109 -0.99 5.90 3.53
CA ASN A 109 0.19 5.10 3.19
C ASN A 109 0.42 5.04 1.67
N GLU A 110 1.66 5.24 1.24
CA GLU A 110 2.03 5.26 -0.18
C GLU A 110 2.54 3.89 -0.66
N PHE A 111 2.01 3.44 -1.80
CA PHE A 111 2.48 2.23 -2.47
C PHE A 111 2.89 2.54 -3.90
N ILE A 112 3.96 1.90 -4.37
CA ILE A 112 4.27 1.80 -5.79
C ILE A 112 3.88 0.40 -6.23
N VAL A 113 2.97 0.30 -7.19
CA VAL A 113 2.47 -0.96 -7.73
C VAL A 113 2.85 -1.04 -9.21
N VAL A 114 3.37 -2.19 -9.62
CA VAL A 114 3.73 -2.46 -11.02
C VAL A 114 2.91 -3.63 -11.52
N PHE A 115 1.99 -3.34 -12.45
CA PHE A 115 1.21 -4.36 -13.14
C PHE A 115 1.90 -4.81 -14.42
N TYR A 116 1.79 -6.10 -14.75
CA TYR A 116 2.35 -6.69 -15.96
C TYR A 116 1.65 -7.98 -16.38
N GLU A 117 1.81 -8.35 -17.65
CA GLU A 117 1.25 -9.60 -18.19
C GLU A 117 1.89 -10.84 -17.57
N LYS A 118 1.11 -11.91 -17.37
CA LYS A 118 1.59 -13.20 -16.88
C LYS A 118 2.76 -13.74 -17.70
N GLY A 119 3.75 -14.30 -16.99
CA GLY A 119 4.93 -14.92 -17.59
C GLY A 119 6.04 -13.94 -17.99
N LYS A 120 5.88 -12.63 -17.76
CA LYS A 120 7.00 -11.68 -17.83
C LYS A 120 7.86 -11.79 -16.56
N ASN A 121 9.16 -11.63 -16.73
CA ASN A 121 10.10 -11.48 -15.62
C ASN A 121 10.28 -9.99 -15.37
N VAL A 122 9.63 -9.47 -14.33
CA VAL A 122 9.67 -8.06 -13.95
C VAL A 122 10.31 -7.98 -12.56
N ASP A 123 11.23 -7.03 -12.40
CA ASP A 123 11.84 -6.69 -11.12
C ASP A 123 11.42 -5.26 -10.77
N ILE A 124 10.67 -5.11 -9.68
CA ILE A 124 10.18 -3.80 -9.25
C ILE A 124 11.32 -2.88 -8.78
N ASP A 125 12.40 -3.43 -8.22
CA ASP A 125 13.55 -2.64 -7.76
C ASP A 125 14.23 -1.94 -8.95
N GLU A 126 14.40 -2.65 -10.07
CA GLU A 126 14.95 -2.08 -11.31
C GLU A 126 14.08 -0.95 -11.88
N ILE A 127 12.76 -1.06 -11.75
CA ILE A 127 11.83 -0.04 -12.24
C ILE A 127 11.90 1.21 -11.36
N ILE A 128 11.91 1.04 -10.04
CA ILE A 128 11.99 2.17 -9.11
C ILE A 128 13.31 2.92 -9.28
N GLU A 129 14.45 2.22 -9.42
CA GLU A 129 15.76 2.86 -9.68
C GLU A 129 15.81 3.66 -10.99
N PHE A 130 14.96 3.35 -11.97
CA PHE A 130 14.89 4.11 -13.21
C PHE A 130 13.99 5.35 -13.10
N VAL A 131 12.94 5.26 -12.27
CA VAL A 131 11.92 6.30 -12.11
C VAL A 131 12.37 7.38 -11.12
N TYR A 132 13.14 7.01 -10.08
CA TYR A 132 13.60 7.90 -9.01
C TYR A 132 15.14 8.00 -8.95
#